data_AF-D8IP96-F1
#
_entry.id   AF-D8IP96-F1
#
_cell.length_a   1.000
_cell.length_b   1.000
_cell.length_c   1.000
_cell.angle_alpha   90.00
_cell.angle_beta   90.00
_cell.angle_gamma   90.00
#
_symmetry.space_group_name_H-M   'P 1'
#
loop_
_entity.id
_entity.type
_entity.pdbx_description
1 polymer ?
#
loop_
_entity_poly.entity_id
_entity_poly.type
_entity_poly.pdbx_seq_one_letter_code
_entity_poly.pdbx_strand_id
1 'polypeptide(L)'
;MLVSPLPPSQWQKLKTLAALAPLALLAACATQEPTVSSPPSTTWPTATAQPPKPAATTPQQQQLQELIAQQDRLYRVAAPLLTSNAQLCRGNARNLLGFTAKNRYSFPIEYADTARSLGYDDRLQVTGVLPGSGAQQAGIQRGDLLVSVAGKPMPQGTDAERQAAVLLSPLVVKKAPIALGVQRNGQTSTVNVPLTFACAFSIELGNADNVNTYADGRRVLITRGMLKFTQSDDELAYLIAKDMAHNILGHAIRQRMVSTIAEVIDNLLLPHPDPTTTAGTAGIRVYPQDLDAAADTLSLYLLARAGYSIDNVPAFWKRLAEQYPASVPNGYTALHPSTTYRLAMIEKVTQIVKAKQEAGKPLVP
;
A
#
# COMPACT_ATOMS: atom_id res chain seq x y z
N MET A 1 -64.32 18.79 -13.69
CA MET A 1 -63.89 19.49 -14.92
C MET A 1 -62.65 18.74 -15.42
N LEU A 2 -62.87 17.77 -16.32
CA LEU A 2 -62.55 17.84 -17.75
C LEU A 2 -61.03 17.67 -17.98
N VAL A 3 -60.53 16.45 -18.27
CA VAL A 3 -60.36 15.84 -19.64
C VAL A 3 -59.17 16.51 -20.35
N SER A 4 -58.11 15.88 -20.86
CA SER A 4 -57.80 14.50 -21.27
C SER A 4 -56.27 14.29 -21.46
N PRO A 5 -55.78 13.04 -21.53
CA PRO A 5 -54.44 12.66 -21.99
C PRO A 5 -54.39 12.37 -23.51
N LEU A 6 -53.21 12.43 -24.12
CA LEU A 6 -52.97 12.00 -25.51
C LEU A 6 -52.40 10.55 -25.58
N PRO A 7 -52.73 9.76 -26.63
CA PRO A 7 -52.56 8.31 -26.67
C PRO A 7 -51.32 7.81 -27.45
N PRO A 8 -50.99 6.50 -27.39
CA PRO A 8 -49.97 5.86 -28.21
C PRO A 8 -50.53 5.31 -29.53
N SER A 9 -49.74 5.35 -30.61
CA SER A 9 -49.98 4.58 -31.86
C SER A 9 -48.83 3.58 -32.02
N GLN A 10 -49.05 2.28 -31.78
CA GLN A 10 -49.41 1.25 -32.77
C GLN A 10 -48.96 1.54 -34.19
N TRP A 11 -48.02 0.76 -34.74
CA TRP A 11 -48.14 0.09 -36.05
C TRP A 11 -47.32 -1.21 -36.03
N GLN A 12 -48.02 -2.33 -36.13
CA GLN A 12 -47.50 -3.69 -36.33
C GLN A 12 -47.24 -3.96 -37.83
N LYS A 13 -46.53 -5.09 -38.08
CA LYS A 13 -46.41 -5.91 -39.33
C LYS A 13 -45.18 -5.53 -40.16
N LEU A 14 -44.21 -6.42 -40.36
CA LEU A 14 -44.24 -7.71 -41.07
C LEU A 14 -43.28 -8.72 -40.40
N LYS A 15 -43.71 -9.84 -39.83
CA LYS A 15 -43.96 -11.17 -40.44
C LYS A 15 -43.09 -11.56 -41.65
N THR A 16 -42.26 -12.60 -41.38
CA THR A 16 -41.98 -13.82 -42.18
C THR A 16 -41.15 -13.73 -43.45
N LEU A 17 -39.98 -14.41 -43.44
CA LEU A 17 -39.80 -15.68 -44.16
C LEU A 17 -38.51 -16.39 -43.72
N ALA A 18 -38.65 -17.68 -43.43
CA ALA A 18 -37.60 -18.66 -43.20
C ALA A 18 -37.48 -19.56 -44.44
N ALA A 19 -36.27 -19.96 -44.83
CA ALA A 19 -35.90 -21.18 -45.59
C ALA A 19 -34.38 -21.11 -45.90
N LEU A 20 -33.53 -22.00 -45.36
CA LEU A 20 -33.11 -23.31 -45.90
C LEU A 20 -32.35 -23.16 -47.25
N ALA A 21 -31.01 -23.25 -47.27
CA ALA A 21 -30.18 -24.48 -47.39
C ALA A 21 -29.37 -24.43 -48.74
N PRO A 22 -28.55 -25.43 -49.13
CA PRO A 22 -27.08 -25.38 -49.11
C PRO A 22 -26.38 -25.64 -50.48
N LEU A 23 -25.05 -25.80 -50.46
CA LEU A 23 -24.11 -26.34 -51.48
C LEU A 23 -23.75 -25.47 -52.70
N ALA A 24 -22.44 -25.29 -52.91
CA ALA A 24 -21.77 -25.72 -54.15
C ALA A 24 -20.24 -25.72 -53.96
N LEU A 25 -19.67 -26.92 -53.84
CA LEU A 25 -18.28 -27.23 -54.17
C LEU A 25 -18.13 -27.14 -55.70
N LEU A 26 -17.13 -26.40 -56.18
CA LEU A 26 -16.66 -26.51 -57.56
C LEU A 26 -15.21 -27.00 -57.55
N ALA A 27 -15.07 -28.22 -58.03
CA ALA A 27 -13.82 -28.88 -58.36
C ALA A 27 -13.22 -28.22 -59.61
N ALA A 28 -11.94 -27.85 -59.53
CA ALA A 28 -11.12 -27.59 -60.70
C ALA A 28 -10.14 -28.76 -60.86
N CYS A 29 -10.37 -29.58 -61.89
CA CYS A 29 -9.41 -30.53 -62.40
C CYS A 29 -8.32 -29.77 -63.15
N ALA A 30 -7.06 -29.90 -62.70
CA ALA A 30 -5.89 -29.56 -63.52
C ALA A 30 -5.05 -30.83 -63.68
N THR A 31 -4.81 -31.16 -64.94
CA THR A 31 -4.05 -32.30 -65.47
C THR A 31 -2.59 -32.29 -65.00
N GLN A 32 -2.12 -33.46 -64.56
CA GLN A 32 -0.75 -33.72 -64.12
C GLN A 32 0.17 -34.07 -65.30
N GLU A 33 1.32 -33.41 -65.39
CA GLU A 33 2.48 -33.90 -66.15
C GLU A 33 3.19 -35.00 -65.34
N PRO A 34 3.73 -36.06 -65.99
CA PRO A 34 4.57 -37.02 -65.30
C PRO A 34 6.01 -36.49 -65.27
N THR A 35 6.70 -36.57 -64.13
CA THR A 35 8.07 -37.14 -64.09
C THR A 35 8.72 -37.12 -62.68
N VAL A 36 9.52 -38.17 -62.50
CA VAL A 36 10.59 -38.45 -61.52
C VAL A 36 10.18 -38.69 -60.06
N SER A 37 10.08 -39.98 -59.72
CA SER A 37 10.08 -40.50 -58.36
C SER A 37 11.39 -40.15 -57.63
N SER A 38 11.28 -39.37 -56.55
CA SER A 38 12.32 -39.27 -55.51
C SER A 38 12.01 -40.27 -54.38
N PRO A 39 13.02 -40.88 -53.73
CA PRO A 39 12.79 -41.84 -52.65
C PRO A 39 12.14 -41.19 -51.43
N PRO A 40 11.45 -41.96 -50.56
CA PRO A 40 10.57 -41.42 -49.53
C PRO A 40 11.40 -40.63 -48.52
N SER A 41 11.06 -39.35 -48.38
CA SER A 41 11.58 -38.52 -47.29
C SER A 41 10.76 -38.83 -46.05
N THR A 42 11.40 -39.42 -45.03
CA THR A 42 10.85 -39.59 -43.70
C THR A 42 10.64 -38.21 -43.08
N THR A 43 9.46 -37.62 -43.27
CA THR A 43 9.05 -36.42 -42.55
C THR A 43 8.62 -36.82 -41.15
N TRP A 44 9.54 -36.69 -40.21
CA TRP A 44 9.18 -36.62 -38.80
C TRP A 44 8.25 -35.42 -38.61
N PRO A 45 7.12 -35.55 -37.90
CA PRO A 45 6.27 -34.39 -37.62
C PRO A 45 7.12 -33.38 -36.86
N THR A 46 7.27 -32.19 -37.44
CA THR A 46 7.93 -31.06 -36.78
C THR A 46 7.18 -30.81 -35.49
N ALA A 47 7.82 -31.14 -34.35
CA ALA A 47 7.28 -30.82 -33.05
C ALA A 47 6.97 -29.33 -33.04
N THR A 48 5.68 -28.97 -32.94
CA THR A 48 5.26 -27.60 -32.67
C THR A 48 6.00 -27.16 -31.42
N ALA A 49 6.97 -26.26 -31.59
CA ALA A 49 7.73 -25.70 -30.49
C ALA A 49 6.72 -25.08 -29.52
N GLN A 50 6.56 -25.73 -28.37
CA GLN A 50 5.74 -25.23 -27.29
C GLN A 50 6.31 -23.85 -26.92
N PRO A 51 5.48 -22.79 -26.81
CA PRO A 51 5.98 -21.47 -26.46
C PRO A 51 6.82 -21.59 -25.18
N PRO A 52 7.99 -20.93 -25.13
CA PRO A 52 8.90 -21.09 -24.01
C PRO A 52 8.14 -20.86 -22.72
N LYS A 53 8.16 -21.87 -21.83
CA LYS A 53 7.59 -21.77 -20.49
C LYS A 53 8.15 -20.47 -19.87
N PRO A 54 7.32 -19.59 -19.27
CA PRO A 54 7.81 -18.39 -18.62
C PRO A 54 8.98 -18.77 -17.72
N ALA A 55 10.11 -18.08 -17.88
CA ALA A 55 11.30 -18.35 -17.09
C ALA A 55 10.91 -18.39 -15.60
N ALA A 56 11.32 -19.45 -14.90
CA ALA A 56 11.04 -19.56 -13.48
C ALA A 56 11.64 -18.34 -12.76
N THR A 57 10.85 -17.68 -11.92
CA THR A 57 11.32 -16.55 -11.11
C THR A 57 12.53 -16.98 -10.28
N THR A 58 13.60 -16.18 -10.32
CA THR A 58 14.79 -16.45 -9.50
C THR A 58 14.46 -16.29 -8.00
N PRO A 59 15.23 -16.91 -7.08
CA PRO A 59 15.03 -16.71 -5.64
C PRO A 59 15.06 -15.23 -5.23
N GLN A 60 15.95 -14.45 -5.85
CA GLN A 60 16.06 -13.01 -5.60
C GLN A 60 14.82 -12.24 -6.08
N GLN A 61 14.23 -12.62 -7.22
CA GLN A 61 12.96 -12.06 -7.70
C GLN A 61 11.81 -12.39 -6.75
N GLN A 62 11.73 -13.62 -6.27
CA GLN A 62 10.69 -14.04 -5.32
C GLN A 62 10.79 -13.25 -4.00
N GLN A 63 12.00 -13.10 -3.47
CA GLN A 63 12.23 -12.31 -2.26
C GLN A 63 11.83 -10.84 -2.44
N LEU A 64 12.21 -10.22 -3.56
CA LEU A 64 11.83 -8.83 -3.83
C LEU A 64 10.31 -8.67 -4.02
N GLN A 65 9.66 -9.61 -4.71
CA GLN A 65 8.21 -9.64 -4.86
C GLN A 65 7.50 -9.75 -3.51
N GLU A 66 8.02 -10.58 -2.60
CA GLU A 66 7.48 -10.70 -1.24
C GLU A 66 7.63 -9.39 -0.46
N LEU A 67 8.80 -8.74 -0.52
CA LEU A 67 9.03 -7.44 0.11
C LEU A 67 8.08 -6.36 -0.42
N ILE A 68 7.89 -6.30 -1.74
CA ILE A 68 6.93 -5.38 -2.37
C ILE A 68 5.51 -5.66 -1.88
N ALA A 69 5.09 -6.92 -1.88
CA ALA A 69 3.75 -7.32 -1.43
C ALA A 69 3.51 -6.99 0.05
N GLN A 70 4.52 -7.17 0.91
CA GLN A 70 4.46 -6.80 2.32
C GLN A 70 4.32 -5.28 2.52
N GLN A 71 5.12 -4.49 1.80
CA GLN A 71 5.03 -3.03 1.84
C GLN A 71 3.69 -2.52 1.27
N ASP A 72 3.19 -3.13 0.20
CA ASP A 72 1.87 -2.81 -0.37
C ASP A 72 0.75 -3.12 0.62
N ARG A 73 0.83 -4.25 1.35
CA ARG A 73 -0.11 -4.58 2.43
C ARG A 73 -0.09 -3.51 3.51
N LEU A 74 1.09 -3.05 3.96
CA LEU A 74 1.20 -1.98 4.96
C LEU A 74 0.51 -0.70 4.49
N TYR A 75 0.76 -0.24 3.26
CA TYR A 75 0.13 0.97 2.75
C TYR A 75 -1.38 0.83 2.60
N ARG A 76 -1.86 -0.33 2.14
CA ARG A 76 -3.29 -0.62 2.02
C ARG A 76 -4.00 -0.57 3.38
N VAL A 77 -3.38 -1.10 4.43
CA VAL A 77 -3.95 -1.07 5.78
C VAL A 77 -3.84 0.32 6.40
N ALA A 78 -2.72 1.02 6.21
CA ALA A 78 -2.54 2.38 6.72
C ALA A 78 -3.46 3.40 6.03
N ALA A 79 -3.87 3.16 4.80
CA ALA A 79 -4.57 4.11 3.97
C ALA A 79 -5.81 4.76 4.64
N PRO A 80 -6.81 3.99 5.12
CA PRO A 80 -7.96 4.55 5.82
C PRO A 80 -7.59 5.28 7.12
N LEU A 81 -6.53 4.81 7.82
CA LEU A 81 -6.02 5.48 9.02
C LEU A 81 -5.47 6.86 8.69
N LEU A 82 -4.72 7.01 7.60
CA LEU A 82 -4.12 8.29 7.21
C LEU A 82 -5.15 9.30 6.71
N THR A 83 -6.15 8.86 5.94
CA THR A 83 -7.16 9.78 5.35
C THR A 83 -8.27 10.16 6.32
N SER A 84 -8.76 9.22 7.12
CA SER A 84 -9.94 9.45 7.98
C SER A 84 -9.61 10.19 9.28
N ASN A 85 -8.32 10.32 9.61
CA ASN A 85 -7.85 10.87 10.88
C ASN A 85 -7.07 12.17 10.78
N ALA A 86 -7.06 12.84 9.62
CA ALA A 86 -6.31 14.08 9.42
C ALA A 86 -6.57 15.14 10.52
N GLN A 87 -7.81 15.24 11.00
CA GLN A 87 -8.21 16.17 12.07
C GLN A 87 -7.62 15.81 13.45
N LEU A 88 -7.30 14.53 13.69
CA LEU A 88 -6.68 14.06 14.92
C LEU A 88 -5.15 14.08 14.85
N CYS A 89 -4.57 14.12 13.64
CA CYS A 89 -3.13 14.17 13.40
C CYS A 89 -2.52 15.57 13.58
N ARG A 90 -2.69 16.17 14.76
CA ARG A 90 -2.16 17.52 15.08
C ARG A 90 -0.65 17.57 14.87
N GLY A 91 -0.17 18.56 14.12
CA GLY A 91 1.26 18.71 13.78
C GLY A 91 1.79 17.72 12.74
N ASN A 92 1.01 16.68 12.39
CA ASN A 92 1.40 15.65 11.44
C ASN A 92 0.50 15.56 10.19
N ALA A 93 -0.61 16.29 10.13
CA ALA A 93 -1.46 16.34 8.94
C ALA A 93 -1.00 17.42 7.95
N ARG A 94 -1.00 17.09 6.66
CA ARG A 94 -0.75 18.04 5.57
C ARG A 94 -1.46 17.62 4.29
N ASN A 95 -1.44 18.49 3.30
CA ASN A 95 -1.90 18.18 1.96
C ASN A 95 -0.93 17.22 1.27
N LEU A 96 -1.48 16.17 0.67
CA LEU A 96 -0.76 15.14 -0.07
C LEU A 96 -1.45 14.87 -1.40
N LEU A 97 -0.72 14.34 -2.38
CA LEU A 97 -1.33 13.85 -3.62
C LEU A 97 -2.15 12.58 -3.38
N GLY A 98 -1.65 11.68 -2.52
CA GLY A 98 -2.32 10.42 -2.18
C GLY A 98 -1.87 9.22 -3.00
N PHE A 99 -0.60 9.17 -3.40
CA PHE A 99 0.02 7.99 -3.97
C PHE A 99 1.47 7.85 -3.50
N THR A 100 2.04 6.65 -3.63
CA THR A 100 3.47 6.39 -3.50
C THR A 100 4.05 6.08 -4.86
N ALA A 101 5.31 6.46 -5.10
CA ALA A 101 6.01 6.14 -6.34
C ALA A 101 7.44 5.70 -6.05
N LYS A 102 7.92 4.72 -6.81
CA LYS A 102 9.20 4.04 -6.62
C LYS A 102 9.86 3.81 -7.98
N ASN A 103 11.18 3.74 -8.00
CA ASN A 103 11.96 3.30 -9.16
C ASN A 103 12.87 2.14 -8.73
N ARG A 104 13.74 1.65 -9.62
CA ARG A 104 14.64 0.53 -9.29
C ARG A 104 15.57 0.78 -8.10
N TYR A 105 15.90 2.05 -7.83
CA TYR A 105 16.81 2.47 -6.76
C TYR A 105 16.09 2.74 -5.44
N SER A 106 14.76 2.65 -5.43
CA SER A 106 13.96 2.67 -4.22
C SER A 106 14.08 1.39 -3.39
N PHE A 107 14.66 0.35 -3.96
CA PHE A 107 15.00 -0.90 -3.30
C PHE A 107 16.50 -0.91 -3.00
N PRO A 108 16.96 -1.76 -2.06
CA PRO A 108 18.38 -1.91 -1.82
C PRO A 108 19.16 -2.19 -3.11
N ILE A 109 20.37 -1.65 -3.21
CA ILE A 109 21.12 -1.60 -4.48
C ILE A 109 21.36 -2.98 -5.11
N GLU A 110 21.51 -4.02 -4.29
CA GLU A 110 21.60 -5.43 -4.71
C GLU A 110 20.36 -5.92 -5.47
N TYR A 111 19.19 -5.33 -5.21
CA TYR A 111 17.93 -5.62 -5.90
C TYR A 111 17.69 -4.72 -7.10
N ALA A 112 18.54 -3.73 -7.40
CA ALA A 112 18.24 -2.76 -8.45
C ALA A 112 18.06 -3.39 -9.84
N ASP A 113 18.85 -4.41 -10.20
CA ASP A 113 18.68 -5.15 -11.45
C ASP A 113 17.47 -6.09 -11.40
N THR A 114 17.21 -6.68 -10.23
CA THR A 114 16.02 -7.50 -9.99
C THR A 114 14.74 -6.65 -10.12
N ALA A 115 14.70 -5.46 -9.55
CA ALA A 115 13.61 -4.50 -9.65
C ALA A 115 13.34 -4.11 -11.11
N ARG A 116 14.41 -3.95 -11.91
CA ARG A 116 14.31 -3.73 -13.36
C ARG A 116 13.62 -4.89 -14.08
N SER A 117 13.93 -6.14 -13.71
CA SER A 117 13.23 -7.30 -14.25
C SER A 117 11.75 -7.38 -13.85
N LEU A 118 11.35 -6.68 -12.77
CA LEU A 118 9.97 -6.55 -12.31
C LEU A 118 9.25 -5.30 -12.87
N GLY A 119 9.87 -4.56 -13.78
CA GLY A 119 9.26 -3.40 -14.44
C GLY A 119 9.53 -2.04 -13.80
N TYR A 120 10.37 -1.97 -12.77
CA TYR A 120 10.86 -0.70 -12.22
C TYR A 120 12.09 -0.25 -13.00
N ASP A 121 11.97 0.80 -13.81
CA ASP A 121 13.13 1.42 -14.46
C ASP A 121 13.67 2.59 -13.61
N ASP A 122 14.40 3.50 -14.23
CA ASP A 122 14.99 4.65 -13.55
C ASP A 122 13.95 5.73 -13.22
N ARG A 123 12.75 5.66 -13.80
CA ARG A 123 11.63 6.59 -13.60
C ARG A 123 10.80 6.20 -12.40
N LEU A 124 10.21 7.20 -11.76
CA LEU A 124 9.25 6.98 -10.69
C LEU A 124 7.96 6.38 -11.26
N GLN A 125 7.62 5.18 -10.81
CA GLN A 125 6.37 4.50 -11.11
C GLN A 125 5.48 4.50 -9.87
N VAL A 126 4.20 4.82 -10.04
CA VAL A 126 3.21 4.75 -8.97
C VAL A 126 3.09 3.30 -8.49
N THR A 127 3.32 3.08 -7.19
CA THR A 127 3.19 1.78 -6.54
C THR A 127 1.89 1.64 -5.78
N GLY A 128 1.46 2.68 -5.07
CA GLY A 128 0.24 2.66 -4.27
C GLY A 128 -0.59 3.90 -4.53
N VAL A 129 -1.91 3.75 -4.53
CA VAL A 129 -2.87 4.87 -4.58
C VAL A 129 -3.75 4.78 -3.36
N LEU A 130 -3.81 5.87 -2.60
CA LEU A 130 -4.55 5.97 -1.35
C LEU A 130 -6.06 6.05 -1.67
N PRO A 131 -6.90 5.09 -1.20
CA PRO A 131 -8.34 5.19 -1.31
C PRO A 131 -8.89 6.51 -0.73
N GLY A 132 -9.83 7.12 -1.44
CA GLY A 132 -10.45 8.41 -1.10
C GLY A 132 -9.57 9.63 -1.41
N SER A 133 -8.34 9.44 -1.89
CA SER A 133 -7.43 10.56 -2.16
C SER A 133 -7.69 11.25 -3.51
N GLY A 134 -7.16 12.46 -3.65
CA GLY A 134 -7.13 13.21 -4.90
C GLY A 134 -6.41 12.47 -6.03
N ALA A 135 -5.39 11.68 -5.74
CA ALA A 135 -4.77 10.80 -6.74
C ALA A 135 -5.78 9.80 -7.32
N GLN A 136 -6.56 9.14 -6.46
CA GLN A 136 -7.61 8.23 -6.89
C GLN A 136 -8.69 8.97 -7.69
N GLN A 137 -9.13 10.14 -7.21
CA GLN A 137 -10.12 10.98 -7.88
C GLN A 137 -9.66 11.44 -9.27
N ALA A 138 -8.36 11.72 -9.43
CA ALA A 138 -7.77 12.12 -10.70
C ALA A 138 -7.46 10.93 -11.63
N GLY A 139 -7.76 9.70 -11.22
CA GLY A 139 -7.56 8.50 -12.03
C GLY A 139 -6.11 8.02 -12.12
N ILE A 140 -5.24 8.43 -11.18
CA ILE A 140 -3.90 7.85 -11.02
C ILE A 140 -4.04 6.37 -10.65
N GLN A 141 -3.21 5.53 -11.25
CA GLN A 141 -3.22 4.08 -11.06
C GLN A 141 -1.81 3.56 -10.78
N ARG A 142 -1.74 2.42 -10.09
CA ARG A 142 -0.50 1.66 -9.98
C ARG A 142 0.02 1.35 -11.38
N GLY A 143 1.33 1.51 -11.58
CA GLY A 143 2.00 1.32 -12.86
C GLY A 143 2.15 2.60 -13.70
N ASP A 144 1.46 3.69 -13.35
CA ASP A 144 1.66 4.99 -14.00
C ASP A 144 3.10 5.46 -13.82
N LEU A 145 3.76 5.79 -14.92
CA LEU A 145 5.09 6.39 -14.89
C LEU A 145 4.95 7.91 -14.78
N LEU A 146 5.62 8.50 -13.81
CA LEU A 146 5.61 9.93 -13.60
C LEU A 146 6.55 10.61 -14.59
N VAL A 147 6.00 11.51 -15.42
CA VAL A 147 6.72 12.20 -16.50
C VAL A 147 7.04 13.64 -16.13
N SER A 148 6.09 14.35 -15.52
CA SER A 148 6.28 15.76 -15.16
C SER A 148 5.41 16.18 -13.97
N VAL A 149 5.77 17.28 -13.32
CA VAL A 149 5.00 17.94 -12.27
C VAL A 149 5.02 19.44 -12.48
N ALA A 150 3.84 20.06 -12.57
CA ALA A 150 3.67 21.49 -12.85
C ALA A 150 4.53 21.97 -14.05
N GLY A 151 4.56 21.18 -15.13
CA GLY A 151 5.32 21.46 -16.35
C GLY A 151 6.82 21.19 -16.28
N LYS A 152 7.38 20.82 -15.11
CA LYS A 152 8.79 20.44 -14.96
C LYS A 152 8.96 18.92 -15.12
N PRO A 153 10.00 18.43 -15.79
CA PRO A 153 10.29 17.00 -15.87
C PRO A 153 10.40 16.36 -14.49
N MET A 154 9.86 15.14 -14.34
CA MET A 154 10.03 14.36 -13.13
C MET A 154 11.46 13.80 -13.08
N PRO A 155 12.17 13.89 -11.93
CA PRO A 155 13.51 13.33 -11.79
C PRO A 155 13.52 11.80 -11.91
N GLN A 156 14.70 11.28 -12.25
CA GLN A 156 14.95 9.86 -12.51
C GLN A 156 16.28 9.44 -11.86
N GLY A 157 16.53 8.14 -11.75
CA GLY A 157 17.77 7.59 -11.18
C GLY A 157 17.76 7.52 -9.64
N THR A 158 18.95 7.35 -9.06
CA THR A 158 19.14 6.99 -7.63
C THR A 158 18.43 7.91 -6.64
N ASP A 159 18.36 9.21 -6.95
CA ASP A 159 17.82 10.22 -6.04
C ASP A 159 16.42 10.74 -6.42
N ALA A 160 15.75 10.05 -7.35
CA ALA A 160 14.49 10.52 -7.94
C ALA A 160 13.41 10.83 -6.89
N GLU A 161 13.21 9.97 -5.90
CA GLU A 161 12.22 10.18 -4.84
C GLU A 161 12.50 11.45 -4.03
N ARG A 162 13.76 11.66 -3.63
CA ARG A 162 14.16 12.83 -2.84
C ARG A 162 14.01 14.11 -3.64
N GLN A 163 14.46 14.09 -4.89
CA GLN A 163 14.35 15.24 -5.79
C GLN A 163 12.88 15.54 -6.12
N ALA A 164 12.04 14.52 -6.32
CA ALA A 164 10.60 14.70 -6.53
C ALA A 164 9.92 15.30 -5.29
N ALA A 165 10.31 14.87 -4.09
CA ALA A 165 9.82 15.47 -2.85
C ALA A 165 10.18 16.97 -2.74
N VAL A 166 11.39 17.36 -3.15
CA VAL A 166 11.81 18.77 -3.20
C VAL A 166 10.96 19.56 -4.21
N LEU A 167 10.66 19.00 -5.39
CA LEU A 167 9.80 19.64 -6.39
C LEU A 167 8.34 19.79 -5.91
N LEU A 168 7.81 18.79 -5.21
CA LEU A 168 6.43 18.74 -4.74
C LEU A 168 6.17 19.58 -3.49
N SER A 169 7.15 19.70 -2.60
CA SER A 169 7.03 20.39 -1.31
C SER A 169 6.42 21.81 -1.40
N PRO A 170 6.87 22.71 -2.29
CA PRO A 170 6.26 24.04 -2.42
C PRO A 170 4.89 24.03 -3.11
N LEU A 171 4.52 22.96 -3.81
CA LEU A 171 3.26 22.87 -4.55
C LEU A 171 2.10 22.43 -3.64
N VAL A 172 2.34 21.45 -2.77
CA VAL A 172 1.31 20.89 -1.88
C VAL A 172 0.82 21.89 -0.81
N VAL A 173 1.60 22.94 -0.53
CA VAL A 173 1.19 24.01 0.39
C VAL A 173 0.15 24.96 -0.22
N LYS A 174 0.09 25.08 -1.55
CA LYS A 174 -0.74 26.08 -2.25
C LYS A 174 -2.25 25.77 -2.30
N LYS A 175 -2.69 24.63 -1.75
CA LYS A 175 -4.10 24.18 -1.73
C LYS A 175 -4.80 24.13 -3.10
N ALA A 176 -4.03 24.04 -4.19
CA ALA A 176 -4.52 23.93 -5.56
C ALA A 176 -4.23 22.53 -6.13
N PRO A 177 -5.04 22.02 -7.08
CA PRO A 177 -4.70 20.81 -7.81
C PRO A 177 -3.33 20.93 -8.49
N ILE A 178 -2.57 19.85 -8.50
CA ILE A 178 -1.24 19.79 -9.10
C ILE A 178 -1.35 19.08 -10.46
N ALA A 179 -0.94 19.76 -11.53
CA ALA A 179 -0.81 19.15 -12.85
C ALA A 179 0.34 18.13 -12.84
N LEU A 180 0.03 16.86 -13.05
CA LEU A 180 0.97 15.74 -13.08
C LEU A 180 0.93 15.10 -14.47
N GLY A 181 2.06 15.04 -15.15
CA GLY A 181 2.21 14.27 -16.38
C GLY A 181 2.45 12.80 -16.03
N VAL A 182 1.63 11.91 -16.57
CA VAL A 182 1.72 10.46 -16.37
C VAL A 182 1.76 9.74 -17.72
N GLN A 183 2.54 8.67 -17.79
CA GLN A 183 2.55 7.75 -18.92
C GLN A 183 1.96 6.40 -18.51
N ARG A 184 0.93 5.96 -19.24
CA ARG A 184 0.26 4.66 -19.07
C ARG A 184 0.17 3.97 -20.43
N ASN A 185 0.63 2.72 -20.51
CA ASN A 185 0.63 1.94 -21.75
C ASN A 185 1.28 2.69 -22.94
N GLY A 186 2.38 3.41 -22.68
CA GLY A 186 3.08 4.21 -23.68
C GLY A 186 2.49 5.59 -23.96
N GLN A 187 1.24 5.87 -23.55
CA GLN A 187 0.56 7.15 -23.80
C GLN A 187 0.78 8.11 -22.64
N THR A 188 1.19 9.35 -22.95
CA THR A 188 1.38 10.42 -21.97
C THR A 188 0.13 11.28 -21.89
N SER A 189 -0.31 11.59 -20.68
CA SER A 189 -1.41 12.51 -20.40
C SER A 189 -1.08 13.40 -19.19
N THR A 190 -1.71 14.56 -19.10
CA THR A 190 -1.63 15.42 -17.92
C THR A 190 -2.93 15.31 -17.14
N VAL A 191 -2.82 14.99 -15.85
CA VAL A 191 -3.96 14.96 -14.92
C VAL A 191 -3.80 16.03 -13.86
N ASN A 192 -4.90 16.69 -13.49
CA ASN A 192 -4.91 17.65 -12.39
C ASN A 192 -5.30 16.91 -11.11
N VAL A 193 -4.34 16.73 -10.20
CA VAL A 193 -4.53 15.94 -8.98
C VAL A 193 -4.94 16.85 -7.83
N PRO A 194 -6.17 16.74 -7.29
CA PRO A 194 -6.57 17.45 -6.07
C PRO A 194 -5.69 17.06 -4.89
N LEU A 195 -5.55 17.95 -3.92
CA LEU A 195 -4.81 17.67 -2.70
C LEU A 195 -5.72 17.02 -1.66
N THR A 196 -5.19 16.01 -0.97
CA THR A 196 -5.84 15.28 0.12
C THR A 196 -5.26 15.74 1.44
N PHE A 197 -6.08 16.26 2.35
CA PHE A 197 -5.63 16.55 3.70
C PHE A 197 -5.63 15.26 4.52
N ALA A 198 -4.44 14.75 4.86
CA ALA A 198 -4.26 13.45 5.50
C ALA A 198 -3.08 13.48 6.49
N CYS A 199 -3.03 12.50 7.39
CA CYS A 199 -1.87 12.26 8.24
C CYS A 199 -0.65 11.94 7.36
N ALA A 200 0.45 12.64 7.58
CA ALA A 200 1.62 12.61 6.72
C ALA A 200 2.75 11.74 7.29
N PHE A 201 2.38 10.54 7.72
CA PHE A 201 3.34 9.53 8.18
C PHE A 201 3.85 8.70 7.01
N SER A 202 5.14 8.39 7.01
CA SER A 202 5.64 7.29 6.19
C SER A 202 5.44 5.98 6.93
N ILE A 203 4.96 4.96 6.21
CA ILE A 203 4.74 3.63 6.76
C ILE A 203 5.76 2.70 6.11
N GLU A 204 6.62 2.12 6.92
CA GLU A 204 7.82 1.43 6.46
C GLU A 204 7.84 -0.03 6.93
N LEU A 205 8.35 -0.92 6.07
CA LEU A 205 8.69 -2.29 6.42
C LEU A 205 10.14 -2.36 6.91
N GLY A 206 10.36 -2.76 8.16
CA GLY A 206 11.71 -2.99 8.70
C GLY A 206 12.19 -4.41 8.47
N ASN A 207 13.42 -4.54 8.01
CA ASN A 207 14.04 -5.81 7.66
C ASN A 207 14.63 -6.54 8.88
N ALA A 208 13.77 -6.87 9.85
CA ALA A 208 14.15 -7.65 11.02
C ALA A 208 13.06 -8.66 11.41
N ASP A 209 13.50 -9.79 11.96
CA ASP A 209 12.61 -10.87 12.40
C ASP A 209 12.14 -10.72 13.85
N ASN A 210 12.65 -9.75 14.61
CA ASN A 210 12.12 -9.46 15.94
C ASN A 210 10.68 -8.93 15.84
N VAL A 211 9.82 -9.26 16.80
CA VAL A 211 8.44 -8.80 16.83
C VAL A 211 8.40 -7.44 17.50
N ASN A 212 8.46 -6.37 16.71
CA ASN A 212 8.48 -5.00 17.21
C ASN A 212 7.96 -3.97 16.19
N THR A 213 7.72 -2.75 16.66
CA THR A 213 7.38 -1.59 15.84
C THR A 213 8.07 -0.34 16.39
N TYR A 214 8.21 0.70 15.56
CA TYR A 214 8.91 1.93 15.95
C TYR A 214 8.24 3.18 15.39
N ALA A 215 8.24 4.25 16.18
CA ALA A 215 7.59 5.52 15.86
C ALA A 215 8.47 6.72 16.26
N ASP A 216 9.04 7.42 15.28
CA ASP A 216 10.04 8.50 15.50
C ASP A 216 9.45 9.93 15.47
N GLY A 217 8.13 10.05 15.37
CA GLY A 217 7.39 11.30 15.20
C GLY A 217 6.95 11.57 13.76
N ARG A 218 7.54 10.92 12.75
CA ARG A 218 7.20 11.10 11.33
C ARG A 218 7.04 9.79 10.56
N ARG A 219 7.63 8.71 11.05
CA ARG A 219 7.57 7.37 10.46
C ARG A 219 6.93 6.40 11.44
N VAL A 220 6.27 5.40 10.89
CA VAL A 220 5.82 4.18 11.56
C VAL A 220 6.52 3.03 10.86
N LEU A 221 7.34 2.29 11.58
CA LEU A 221 8.01 1.10 11.06
C LEU A 221 7.40 -0.15 11.69
N ILE A 222 7.04 -1.12 10.85
CA ILE A 222 6.62 -2.46 11.27
C ILE A 222 7.71 -3.44 10.84
N THR A 223 8.29 -4.21 11.76
CA THR A 223 9.29 -5.22 11.39
C THR A 223 8.63 -6.38 10.63
N ARG A 224 9.39 -7.11 9.80
CA ARG A 224 8.93 -8.35 9.17
C ARG A 224 8.45 -9.37 10.21
N GLY A 225 9.13 -9.46 11.36
CA GLY A 225 8.71 -10.29 12.48
C GLY A 225 7.31 -9.92 13.00
N MET A 226 7.06 -8.64 13.24
CA MET A 226 5.74 -8.17 13.68
C MET A 226 4.67 -8.38 12.60
N LEU A 227 5.00 -8.14 11.32
CA LEU A 227 4.07 -8.37 10.22
C LEU A 227 3.65 -9.86 10.12
N LYS A 228 4.61 -10.79 10.30
CA LYS A 228 4.35 -12.24 10.35
C LYS A 228 3.50 -12.65 11.56
N PHE A 229 3.58 -11.92 12.67
CA PHE A 229 2.80 -12.20 13.88
C PHE A 229 1.30 -11.84 13.73
N THR A 230 0.99 -10.81 12.93
CA THR A 230 -0.41 -10.40 12.66
C THR A 230 -1.17 -11.49 11.89
N GLN A 231 -2.40 -11.75 12.30
CA GLN A 231 -3.30 -12.74 11.72
C GLN A 231 -4.34 -12.11 10.77
N SER A 232 -4.50 -10.79 10.81
CA SER A 232 -5.47 -10.06 10.00
C SER A 232 -4.99 -8.64 9.70
N ASP A 233 -5.67 -7.99 8.75
CA ASP A 233 -5.45 -6.57 8.45
C ASP A 233 -5.95 -5.65 9.60
N ASP A 234 -6.94 -6.09 10.39
CA ASP A 234 -7.38 -5.39 11.60
C ASP A 234 -6.25 -5.35 12.65
N GLU A 235 -5.60 -6.47 12.92
CA GLU A 235 -4.48 -6.51 13.88
C GLU A 235 -3.29 -5.66 13.40
N LEU A 236 -3.02 -5.66 12.10
CA LEU A 236 -2.00 -4.78 11.52
C LEU A 236 -2.40 -3.31 11.65
N ALA A 237 -3.68 -2.98 11.48
CA ALA A 237 -4.19 -1.64 11.70
C ALA A 237 -4.02 -1.21 13.16
N TYR A 238 -4.15 -2.11 14.14
CA TYR A 238 -3.96 -1.80 15.57
C TYR A 238 -2.56 -1.29 15.84
N LEU A 239 -1.55 -1.97 15.31
CA LEU A 239 -0.15 -1.59 15.41
C LEU A 239 0.13 -0.24 14.74
N ILE A 240 -0.33 -0.07 13.50
CA ILE A 240 -0.13 1.19 12.76
C ILE A 240 -0.82 2.35 13.49
N ALA A 241 -2.06 2.17 13.95
CA ALA A 241 -2.80 3.19 14.69
C ALA A 241 -2.13 3.54 16.03
N LYS A 242 -1.58 2.54 16.73
CA LYS A 242 -0.83 2.72 17.98
C LYS A 242 0.42 3.58 17.77
N ASP A 243 1.20 3.30 16.75
CA ASP A 243 2.41 4.05 16.45
C ASP A 243 2.12 5.45 15.88
N MET A 244 1.07 5.57 15.06
CA MET A 244 0.52 6.87 14.70
C MET A 244 0.16 7.67 15.95
N ALA A 245 -0.51 7.06 16.94
CA ALA A 245 -0.86 7.72 18.18
C ALA A 245 0.36 8.16 19.00
N HIS A 246 1.42 7.35 19.09
CA HIS A 246 2.69 7.76 19.71
C HIS A 246 3.28 9.00 19.02
N ASN A 247 3.25 9.04 17.70
CA ASN A 247 3.73 10.17 16.91
C ASN A 247 2.88 11.43 17.13
N ILE A 248 1.56 11.31 17.02
CA ILE A 248 0.59 12.41 17.19
C ILE A 248 0.71 13.02 18.59
N LEU A 249 0.88 12.19 19.62
CA LEU A 249 1.02 12.64 21.01
C LEU A 249 2.45 13.11 21.34
N GLY A 250 3.37 13.04 20.38
CA GLY A 250 4.75 13.51 20.56
C GLY A 250 5.52 12.72 21.63
N HIS A 251 5.20 11.44 21.86
CA HIS A 251 5.82 10.68 22.95
C HIS A 251 7.33 10.52 22.77
N ALA A 252 7.81 10.30 21.55
CA ALA A 252 9.25 10.26 21.26
C ALA A 252 9.94 11.61 21.56
N ILE A 253 9.25 12.74 21.31
CA ILE A 253 9.75 14.09 21.65
C ILE A 253 9.82 14.26 23.17
N ARG A 254 8.73 13.94 23.88
CA ARG A 254 8.64 14.03 25.35
C ARG A 254 9.71 13.19 26.04
N GLN A 255 10.05 12.04 25.48
CA GLN A 255 11.08 11.14 25.98
C GLN A 255 12.50 11.44 25.48
N ARG A 256 12.66 12.40 24.54
CA ARG A 256 13.93 12.73 23.86
C ARG A 256 14.55 11.55 23.10
N MET A 257 13.73 10.79 22.39
CA MET A 257 14.13 9.57 21.66
C MET A 257 13.98 9.68 20.14
N VAL A 258 13.59 10.84 19.60
CA VAL A 258 13.36 11.00 18.15
C VAL A 258 14.55 10.54 17.32
N SER A 259 15.75 11.07 17.59
CA SER A 259 16.96 10.69 16.83
C SER A 259 17.35 9.23 17.03
N THR A 260 17.26 8.71 18.26
CA THR A 260 17.58 7.32 18.58
C THR A 260 16.67 6.35 17.84
N ILE A 261 15.36 6.61 17.82
CA ILE A 261 14.40 5.78 17.07
C ILE A 261 14.64 5.94 15.56
N ALA A 262 14.97 7.15 15.10
CA ALA A 262 15.25 7.39 13.70
C ALA A 262 16.48 6.59 13.19
N GLU A 263 17.55 6.51 13.99
CA GLU A 263 18.73 5.69 13.70
C GLU A 263 18.39 4.20 13.62
N VAL A 264 17.54 3.70 14.54
CA VAL A 264 17.03 2.32 14.47
C VAL A 264 16.23 2.09 13.20
N ILE A 265 15.32 3.00 12.85
CA ILE A 265 14.54 2.89 11.62
C ILE A 265 15.48 2.89 10.40
N ASP A 266 16.44 3.82 10.33
CA ASP A 266 17.36 3.93 9.20
C ASP A 266 18.19 2.65 9.03
N ASN A 267 18.67 2.06 10.12
CA ASN A 267 19.35 0.77 10.08
C ASN A 267 18.43 -0.37 9.61
N LEU A 268 17.18 -0.41 10.09
CA LEU A 268 16.22 -1.45 9.73
C LEU A 268 15.71 -1.35 8.28
N LEU A 269 15.89 -0.22 7.61
CA LEU A 269 15.60 -0.07 6.18
C LEU A 269 16.71 -0.63 5.27
N LEU A 270 17.87 -0.98 5.84
CA LEU A 270 18.96 -1.59 5.09
C LEU A 270 18.62 -3.04 4.68
N PRO A 271 19.14 -3.52 3.54
CA PRO A 271 19.02 -4.93 3.13
C PRO A 271 19.66 -5.90 4.14
N HIS A 272 20.68 -5.45 4.85
CA HIS A 272 21.36 -6.20 5.90
C HIS A 272 21.58 -5.24 7.08
N PRO A 273 20.58 -5.09 7.97
CA PRO A 273 20.71 -4.23 9.14
C PRO A 273 21.85 -4.69 10.04
N ASP A 274 22.60 -3.75 10.61
CA ASP A 274 23.62 -4.06 11.60
C ASP A 274 22.91 -4.51 12.90
N PRO A 275 23.11 -5.77 13.35
CA PRO A 275 22.44 -6.28 14.55
C PRO A 275 22.87 -5.54 15.82
N THR A 276 24.06 -4.93 15.85
CA THR A 276 24.57 -4.22 17.03
C THR A 276 23.79 -2.94 17.35
N THR A 277 23.29 -2.25 16.32
CA THR A 277 22.48 -1.04 16.48
C THR A 277 21.08 -1.32 17.03
N THR A 278 20.62 -2.58 16.95
CA THR A 278 19.33 -3.03 17.48
C THR A 278 19.47 -3.84 18.78
N ALA A 279 20.68 -4.10 19.26
CA ALA A 279 20.91 -4.85 20.48
C ALA A 279 20.45 -4.05 21.71
N GLY A 280 19.70 -4.69 22.62
CA GLY A 280 19.34 -4.11 23.93
C GLY A 280 18.56 -2.80 23.84
N THR A 281 17.54 -2.75 22.97
CA THR A 281 16.68 -1.59 22.70
C THR A 281 17.40 -0.32 22.25
N ALA A 282 18.64 -0.38 21.74
CA ALA A 282 19.31 0.72 21.03
C ALA A 282 19.36 2.09 21.78
N GLY A 283 19.24 2.10 23.12
CA GLY A 283 19.09 3.34 23.89
C GLY A 283 17.67 3.95 23.89
N ILE A 284 16.70 3.30 23.25
CA ILE A 284 15.27 3.58 23.37
C ILE A 284 14.83 3.19 24.79
N ARG A 285 14.27 4.17 25.49
CA ARG A 285 13.68 4.01 26.82
C ARG A 285 12.30 3.38 26.70
N VAL A 286 12.00 2.55 27.69
CA VAL A 286 10.66 2.01 27.92
C VAL A 286 9.63 3.15 27.98
N TYR A 287 8.46 2.95 27.38
CA TYR A 287 7.35 3.88 27.51
C TYR A 287 6.71 3.80 28.91
N PRO A 288 6.61 4.93 29.65
CA PRO A 288 5.79 5.01 30.84
C PRO A 288 4.35 4.59 30.56
N GLN A 289 3.72 3.94 31.53
CA GLN A 289 2.38 3.36 31.37
C GLN A 289 1.31 4.38 30.95
N ASP A 290 1.42 5.63 31.40
CA ASP A 290 0.49 6.72 31.07
C ASP A 290 0.62 7.15 29.61
N LEU A 291 1.85 7.24 29.08
CA LEU A 291 2.07 7.51 27.66
C LEU A 291 1.56 6.35 26.81
N ASP A 292 1.83 5.12 27.22
CA ASP A 292 1.40 3.96 26.46
C ASP A 292 -0.14 3.86 26.42
N ALA A 293 -0.81 4.01 27.57
CA ALA A 293 -2.27 4.03 27.63
C ALA A 293 -2.91 5.22 26.88
N ALA A 294 -2.26 6.40 26.87
CA ALA A 294 -2.73 7.52 26.07
C ALA A 294 -2.68 7.22 24.57
N ALA A 295 -1.62 6.53 24.12
CA ALA A 295 -1.51 6.08 22.73
C ALA A 295 -2.55 4.99 22.39
N ASP A 296 -2.84 4.05 23.31
CA ASP A 296 -3.94 3.09 23.12
C ASP A 296 -5.30 3.79 23.03
N THR A 297 -5.52 4.79 23.89
CA THR A 297 -6.77 5.55 23.89
C THR A 297 -6.98 6.21 22.54
N LEU A 298 -5.99 6.96 22.05
CA LEU A 298 -6.09 7.63 20.75
C LEU A 298 -6.20 6.61 19.61
N SER A 299 -5.44 5.50 19.62
CA SER A 299 -5.47 4.51 18.55
C SER A 299 -6.86 3.89 18.34
N LEU A 300 -7.62 3.65 19.42
CA LEU A 300 -9.01 3.17 19.32
C LEU A 300 -9.93 4.15 18.58
N TYR A 301 -9.76 5.47 18.78
CA TYR A 301 -10.47 6.47 17.99
C TYR A 301 -10.01 6.48 16.53
N LEU A 302 -8.69 6.36 16.28
CA LEU A 302 -8.15 6.32 14.92
C LEU A 302 -8.69 5.12 14.12
N LEU A 303 -8.75 3.95 14.76
CA LEU A 303 -9.28 2.71 14.19
C LEU A 303 -10.76 2.84 13.86
N ALA A 304 -11.57 3.26 14.84
CA ALA A 304 -13.01 3.38 14.66
C ALA A 304 -13.38 4.38 13.56
N ARG A 305 -12.66 5.51 13.47
CA ARG A 305 -12.84 6.51 12.40
C ARG A 305 -12.42 6.00 11.02
N ALA A 306 -11.47 5.08 10.97
CA ALA A 306 -10.98 4.44 9.76
C ALA A 306 -11.82 3.21 9.34
N GLY A 307 -12.83 2.85 10.12
CA GLY A 307 -13.71 1.71 9.85
C GLY A 307 -13.15 0.34 10.26
N TYR A 308 -12.06 0.30 11.02
CA TYR A 308 -11.52 -0.95 11.56
C TYR A 308 -12.29 -1.40 12.81
N SER A 309 -12.43 -2.71 12.98
CA SER A 309 -13.04 -3.28 14.20
C SER A 309 -12.15 -3.02 15.40
N ILE A 310 -12.73 -2.62 16.53
CA ILE A 310 -12.00 -2.45 17.81
C ILE A 310 -12.28 -3.58 18.81
N ASP A 311 -12.99 -4.63 18.39
CA ASP A 311 -13.50 -5.68 19.29
C ASP A 311 -12.39 -6.59 19.81
N ASN A 312 -11.41 -6.90 18.94
CA ASN A 312 -10.37 -7.88 19.23
C ASN A 312 -9.04 -7.25 19.67
N VAL A 313 -9.01 -5.93 19.89
CA VAL A 313 -7.79 -5.23 20.34
C VAL A 313 -7.24 -5.80 21.66
N PRO A 314 -8.05 -6.07 22.72
CA PRO A 314 -7.54 -6.69 23.94
C PRO A 314 -6.94 -8.09 23.71
N ALA A 315 -7.60 -8.90 22.89
CA ALA A 315 -7.16 -10.27 22.60
C ALA A 315 -5.81 -10.28 21.86
N PHE A 316 -5.62 -9.37 20.91
CA PHE A 316 -4.34 -9.17 20.22
C PHE A 316 -3.21 -8.85 21.20
N TRP A 317 -3.38 -7.82 22.04
CA TRP A 317 -2.33 -7.39 22.98
C TRP A 317 -2.03 -8.45 24.05
N LYS A 318 -3.06 -9.18 24.51
CA LYS A 318 -2.89 -10.33 25.40
C LYS A 318 -2.03 -11.42 24.76
N ARG A 319 -2.36 -11.84 23.53
CA ARG A 319 -1.58 -12.85 22.77
C ARG A 319 -0.14 -12.40 22.55
N LEU A 320 0.07 -11.13 22.21
CA LEU A 320 1.40 -10.58 22.01
C LEU A 320 2.24 -10.64 23.28
N ALA A 321 1.68 -10.22 24.43
CA ALA A 321 2.40 -10.23 25.70
C ALA A 321 2.66 -11.65 26.24
N GLU A 322 1.79 -12.61 25.94
CA GLU A 322 1.98 -14.02 26.31
C GLU A 322 3.12 -14.67 25.52
N GLN A 323 3.21 -14.42 24.20
CA GLN A 323 4.25 -15.01 23.35
C GLN A 323 5.58 -14.24 23.40
N TYR A 324 5.51 -12.93 23.61
CA TYR A 324 6.65 -12.02 23.67
C TYR A 324 6.60 -11.19 24.96
N PRO A 325 6.81 -11.81 26.15
CA PRO A 325 6.82 -11.09 27.41
C PRO A 325 7.95 -10.06 27.47
N ALA A 326 7.90 -9.13 28.45
CA ALA A 326 8.90 -8.08 28.61
C ALA A 326 10.35 -8.61 28.79
N SER A 327 10.51 -9.88 29.18
CA SER A 327 11.80 -10.55 29.28
C SER A 327 12.42 -10.93 27.92
N VAL A 328 11.64 -10.92 26.83
CA VAL A 328 12.16 -11.14 25.47
C VAL A 328 12.84 -9.85 24.99
N PRO A 329 14.18 -9.82 24.88
CA PRO A 329 14.88 -8.61 24.47
C PRO A 329 14.46 -8.19 23.06
N ASN A 330 14.42 -6.87 22.82
CA ASN A 330 14.06 -6.29 21.53
C ASN A 330 12.64 -6.64 21.02
N GLY A 331 11.80 -7.29 21.83
CA GLY A 331 10.39 -7.48 21.57
C GLY A 331 9.58 -6.22 21.88
N TYR A 332 8.39 -6.13 21.29
CA TYR A 332 7.46 -5.02 21.52
C TYR A 332 7.21 -4.76 23.01
N THR A 333 6.90 -5.80 23.79
CA THR A 333 6.60 -5.69 25.22
C THR A 333 7.81 -5.25 26.07
N ALA A 334 9.05 -5.40 25.58
CA ALA A 334 10.22 -4.87 26.27
C ALA A 334 10.22 -3.32 26.26
N LEU A 335 9.71 -2.70 25.19
CA LEU A 335 9.54 -1.24 25.11
C LEU A 335 8.20 -0.77 25.71
N HIS A 336 7.21 -1.67 25.75
CA HIS A 336 5.83 -1.41 26.15
C HIS A 336 5.34 -2.37 27.26
N PRO A 337 5.96 -2.41 28.45
CA PRO A 337 5.81 -3.53 29.41
C PRO A 337 4.51 -3.49 30.23
N SER A 338 3.81 -2.35 30.29
CA SER A 338 2.69 -2.13 31.21
C SER A 338 1.37 -2.74 30.70
N THR A 339 1.41 -3.98 30.21
CA THR A 339 0.30 -4.64 29.50
C THR A 339 -0.98 -4.68 30.32
N THR A 340 -0.94 -5.06 31.59
CA THR A 340 -2.13 -5.14 32.45
C THR A 340 -2.84 -3.78 32.58
N TYR A 341 -2.07 -2.71 32.79
CA TYR A 341 -2.62 -1.35 32.87
C TYR A 341 -3.24 -0.92 31.54
N ARG A 342 -2.54 -1.19 30.43
CA ARG A 342 -3.04 -0.88 29.08
C ARG A 342 -4.33 -1.62 28.75
N LEU A 343 -4.42 -2.92 29.04
CA LEU A 343 -5.61 -3.72 28.76
C LEU A 343 -6.84 -3.17 29.51
N ALA A 344 -6.69 -2.80 30.78
CA ALA A 344 -7.78 -2.18 31.54
C ALA A 344 -8.24 -0.85 30.91
N MET A 345 -7.30 -0.05 30.39
CA MET A 345 -7.61 1.20 29.69
C MET A 345 -8.24 0.97 28.32
N ILE A 346 -7.75 -0.01 27.54
CA ILE A 346 -8.30 -0.39 26.24
C ILE A 346 -9.74 -0.85 26.40
N GLU A 347 -10.06 -1.70 27.37
CA GLU A 347 -11.43 -2.17 27.62
C GLU A 347 -12.38 -1.00 27.91
N LYS A 348 -11.98 -0.10 28.83
CA LYS A 348 -12.75 1.09 29.16
C LYS A 348 -12.98 1.99 27.95
N VAL A 349 -11.94 2.27 27.18
CA VAL A 349 -12.03 3.17 26.03
C VAL A 349 -12.82 2.52 24.88
N THR A 350 -12.72 1.21 24.69
CA THR A 350 -13.51 0.47 23.70
C THR A 350 -15.00 0.66 23.95
N GLN A 351 -15.45 0.54 25.21
CA GLN A 351 -16.85 0.81 25.58
C GLN A 351 -17.28 2.25 25.27
N ILE A 352 -16.41 3.23 25.57
CA ILE A 352 -16.67 4.65 25.30
C ILE A 352 -16.80 4.90 23.79
N VAL A 353 -15.87 4.36 22.99
CA VAL A 353 -15.87 4.53 21.53
C VAL A 353 -17.11 3.88 20.91
N LYS A 354 -17.48 2.66 21.32
CA LYS A 354 -18.70 1.99 20.87
C LYS A 354 -19.96 2.79 21.21
N ALA A 355 -20.09 3.27 22.44
CA ALA A 355 -21.22 4.10 22.83
C ALA A 355 -21.31 5.40 22.02
N LYS A 356 -20.15 6.00 21.65
CA LYS A 356 -20.13 7.14 20.73
C LYS A 356 -20.57 6.75 19.32
N GLN A 357 -20.14 5.61 18.79
CA GLN A 357 -20.55 5.09 17.48
C GLN A 357 -22.06 4.84 17.43
N GLU A 358 -22.61 4.12 18.41
CA GLU A 358 -24.04 3.80 18.54
C GLU A 358 -24.91 5.06 18.64
N ALA A 359 -24.43 6.07 19.38
CA ALA A 359 -25.12 7.34 19.53
C ALA A 359 -24.90 8.34 18.37
N GLY A 360 -24.16 7.96 17.32
CA GLY A 360 -23.81 8.86 16.21
C GLY A 360 -23.01 10.09 16.63
N LYS A 361 -22.30 10.02 17.77
CA LYS A 361 -21.51 11.13 18.31
C LYS A 361 -20.14 11.23 17.61
N PRO A 362 -19.54 12.43 17.55
CA PRO A 362 -18.19 12.59 17.03
C PRO A 362 -17.18 11.67 17.71
N LEU A 363 -16.45 10.90 16.92
CA LEU A 363 -15.35 10.07 17.38
C LEU A 363 -14.10 10.93 17.56
N VAL A 364 -14.04 11.60 18.70
CA VAL A 364 -12.89 12.38 19.18
C VAL A 364 -12.61 11.99 20.63
N PRO A 365 -11.33 11.91 21.07
CA PRO A 365 -10.97 11.60 22.46
C PRO A 365 -11.70 12.45 23.51
#